data_AF-G9KEF4-F1
#
_entry.id   AF-G9KEF4-F1
#
_cell.length_a   1.000
_cell.length_b   1.000
_cell.length_c   1.000
_cell.angle_alpha   90.00
_cell.angle_beta   90.00
_cell.angle_gamma   90.00
#
_symmetry.space_group_name_H-M   'P 1'
#
loop_
_entity.id
_entity.type
_entity.pdbx_description
1 polymer ?
#
loop_
_entity_poly.entity_id
_entity_poly.type
_entity_poly.pdbx_seq_one_letter_code
_entity_poly.pdbx_strand_id
1 'polypeptide(L)'
;DGHELPPPIAFDVEAPTMLPPCKGSYFGTETLKSLVLHFLQQYYAVYDSGDRQRLLDAYHDGACCSLSIPFTPQNPARSNLAEYFKDSRNVKKLKDPTLRFRLLKHTRLNVVAFLNELPKTQHDVNSFVVDISAQTSTLLCFSVNGVFK
;
A
#
# COMPACT_ATOMS: atom_id res chain seq x y z
N ASP A 1 -6.24 -22.36 -58.40
CA ASP A 1 -6.22 -22.07 -59.85
C ASP A 1 -5.18 -21.02 -60.24
N GLY A 2 -4.45 -20.43 -59.27
CA GLY A 2 -3.57 -19.28 -59.56
C GLY A 2 -4.34 -17.99 -59.87
N HIS A 3 -5.68 -18.03 -59.84
CA HIS A 3 -6.52 -16.86 -59.99
C HIS A 3 -6.61 -16.08 -58.68
N GLU A 4 -6.37 -14.78 -58.78
CA GLU A 4 -6.56 -13.82 -57.70
C GLU A 4 -8.05 -13.72 -57.36
N LEU A 5 -8.38 -13.88 -56.09
CA LEU A 5 -9.76 -13.81 -55.60
C LEU A 5 -10.03 -12.40 -55.02
N PRO A 6 -11.29 -11.95 -55.02
CA PRO A 6 -11.65 -10.69 -54.39
C PRO A 6 -11.31 -10.71 -52.88
N PRO A 7 -11.02 -9.54 -52.29
CA PRO A 7 -10.67 -9.44 -50.87
C PRO A 7 -11.76 -10.07 -49.97
N PRO A 8 -11.37 -10.82 -48.93
CA PRO A 8 -12.33 -11.36 -47.98
C PRO A 8 -13.05 -10.23 -47.23
N ILE A 9 -14.36 -10.40 -47.02
CA ILE A 9 -15.15 -9.47 -46.19
C ILE A 9 -14.74 -9.69 -44.73
N ALA A 10 -13.94 -8.77 -44.20
CA ALA A 10 -13.56 -8.73 -42.79
C ALA A 10 -14.18 -7.48 -42.14
N PHE A 11 -14.78 -7.67 -40.96
CA PHE A 11 -15.20 -6.58 -40.09
C PHE A 11 -14.16 -6.43 -39.01
N ASP A 12 -13.28 -5.45 -39.16
CA ASP A 12 -12.32 -5.13 -38.11
C ASP A 12 -13.03 -4.32 -37.02
N VAL A 13 -13.20 -4.94 -35.85
CA VAL A 13 -13.61 -4.22 -34.66
C VAL A 13 -12.31 -3.73 -34.04
N GLU A 14 -12.00 -2.44 -34.23
CA GLU A 14 -10.80 -1.80 -33.68
C GLU A 14 -10.85 -1.77 -32.13
N ALA A 15 -10.60 -2.93 -31.52
CA ALA A 15 -10.53 -3.07 -30.08
C ALA A 15 -9.17 -2.56 -29.60
N PRO A 16 -9.13 -1.58 -28.68
CA PRO A 16 -7.86 -1.09 -28.16
C PRO A 16 -7.16 -2.19 -27.36
N THR A 17 -5.94 -2.54 -27.78
CA THR A 17 -5.09 -3.54 -27.10
C THR A 17 -3.98 -2.91 -26.27
N MET A 18 -3.74 -1.61 -26.45
CA MET A 18 -2.65 -0.88 -25.81
C MET A 18 -3.08 -0.36 -24.43
N LEU A 19 -2.33 -0.76 -23.40
CA LEU A 19 -2.44 -0.17 -22.07
C LEU A 19 -1.71 1.18 -22.02
N PRO A 20 -2.14 2.11 -21.13
CA PRO A 20 -1.38 3.33 -20.87
C PRO A 20 0.04 3.03 -20.37
N PRO A 21 1.02 3.88 -20.66
CA PRO A 21 2.39 3.69 -20.16
C PRO A 21 2.44 3.85 -18.64
N CYS A 22 3.13 2.95 -17.96
CA CYS A 22 3.43 3.07 -16.54
C CYS A 22 4.34 4.27 -16.28
N LYS A 23 4.08 5.01 -15.20
CA LYS A 23 4.92 6.10 -14.70
C LYS A 23 5.52 5.71 -13.33
N GLY A 24 6.51 6.46 -12.89
CA GLY A 24 7.00 6.42 -11.51
C GLY A 24 6.03 7.14 -10.57
N SER A 25 6.55 8.00 -9.71
CA SER A 25 5.74 8.74 -8.73
C SER A 25 4.87 9.85 -9.33
N TYR A 26 3.71 10.10 -8.73
CA TYR A 26 2.81 11.22 -9.03
C TYR A 26 2.45 12.02 -7.79
N PHE A 27 2.85 13.30 -7.76
CA PHE A 27 2.61 14.21 -6.63
C PHE A 27 1.64 15.36 -6.93
N GLY A 28 1.17 15.50 -8.18
CA GLY A 28 0.41 16.66 -8.61
C GLY A 28 1.24 17.94 -8.65
N THR A 29 1.52 18.56 -7.49
CA THR A 29 2.28 19.81 -7.36
C THR A 29 3.62 19.62 -6.65
N GLU A 30 4.60 20.49 -6.93
CA GLU A 30 5.93 20.41 -6.28
C GLU A 30 5.85 20.70 -4.77
N THR A 31 4.89 21.51 -4.34
CA THR A 31 4.62 21.76 -2.91
C THR A 31 4.21 20.47 -2.20
N LEU A 32 3.28 19.70 -2.79
CA LEU A 32 2.87 18.42 -2.23
C LEU A 32 3.99 17.40 -2.26
N LYS A 33 4.80 17.39 -3.33
CA LYS A 33 5.99 16.54 -3.39
C LYS A 33 6.94 16.82 -2.23
N SER A 34 7.29 18.08 -2.01
CA SER A 34 8.19 18.48 -0.93
C SER A 34 7.61 18.13 0.44
N LEU A 35 6.32 18.40 0.65
CA LEU A 35 5.60 18.09 1.90
C LEU A 35 5.58 16.59 2.19
N VAL A 36 5.14 15.78 1.23
CA VAL A 36 4.98 14.32 1.40
C VAL A 36 6.33 13.65 1.56
N LEU A 37 7.35 14.03 0.77
CA LEU A 37 8.69 13.44 0.91
C LEU A 37 9.30 13.78 2.27
N HIS A 38 9.13 15.01 2.77
CA HIS A 38 9.60 15.38 4.11
C HIS A 38 8.87 14.59 5.20
N PHE A 39 7.55 14.45 5.09
CA PHE A 39 6.76 13.61 6.00
C PHE A 39 7.27 12.15 6.00
N LEU A 40 7.51 11.56 4.82
CA LEU A 40 8.00 10.18 4.70
C LEU A 40 9.39 10.01 5.31
N GLN A 41 10.30 10.96 5.10
CA GLN A 41 11.63 10.94 5.71
C GLN A 41 11.53 10.92 7.24
N GLN A 42 10.72 11.81 7.83
CA GLN A 42 10.56 11.86 9.29
C GLN A 42 9.85 10.62 9.84
N TYR A 43 8.77 10.20 9.18
CA TYR A 43 7.98 9.04 9.60
C TYR A 43 8.84 7.77 9.61
N TYR A 44 9.54 7.47 8.50
CA TYR A 44 10.35 6.26 8.40
C TYR A 44 11.65 6.34 9.20
N ALA A 45 12.24 7.52 9.41
CA ALA A 45 13.34 7.68 10.35
C ALA A 45 12.96 7.28 11.78
N VAL A 46 11.74 7.63 12.23
CA VAL A 46 11.22 7.15 13.52
C VAL A 46 10.86 5.66 13.45
N TYR A 47 10.20 5.22 12.38
CA TYR A 47 9.75 3.84 12.23
C TYR A 47 10.91 2.83 12.30
N ASP A 48 12.06 3.17 11.73
CA ASP A 48 13.26 2.32 11.64
C ASP A 48 14.22 2.51 12.83
N SER A 49 13.93 3.45 13.74
CA SER A 49 14.77 3.69 14.94
C SER A 49 14.78 2.53 15.94
N GLY A 50 13.79 1.64 15.85
CA GLY A 50 13.54 0.57 16.82
C GLY A 50 12.70 0.99 18.02
N ASP A 51 12.45 2.29 18.23
CA ASP A 51 11.45 2.82 19.15
C ASP A 51 10.43 3.67 18.39
N ARG A 52 9.25 3.11 18.16
CA ARG A 52 8.22 3.74 17.35
C ARG A 52 7.30 4.65 18.18
N GLN A 53 7.58 4.89 19.46
CA GLN A 53 6.71 5.71 20.34
C GLN A 53 6.47 7.11 19.80
N ARG A 54 7.49 7.74 19.19
CA ARG A 54 7.36 9.09 18.62
C ARG A 54 6.36 9.19 17.46
N LEU A 55 5.88 8.06 16.91
CA LEU A 55 4.78 8.07 15.94
C LEU A 55 3.46 8.53 16.57
N LEU A 56 3.34 8.57 17.91
CA LEU A 56 2.17 9.14 18.59
C LEU A 56 1.89 10.60 18.18
N ASP A 57 2.94 11.35 17.84
CA ASP A 57 2.82 12.74 17.40
C ASP A 57 2.33 12.86 15.94
N ALA A 58 2.45 11.79 15.15
CA ALA A 58 2.02 11.76 13.75
C ALA A 58 0.58 11.23 13.58
N TYR A 59 0.08 10.42 14.52
CA TYR A 59 -1.24 9.83 14.46
C TYR A 59 -2.29 10.66 15.22
N HIS A 60 -3.40 10.97 14.55
CA HIS A 60 -4.58 11.57 15.18
C HIS A 60 -5.17 10.67 16.28
N ASP A 61 -5.80 11.25 17.32
CA ASP A 61 -6.33 10.50 18.47
C ASP A 61 -7.27 9.35 18.08
N GLY A 62 -8.10 9.56 17.06
CA GLY A 62 -9.01 8.57 16.47
C GLY A 62 -8.46 7.81 15.24
N ALA A 63 -7.14 7.78 15.03
CA ALA A 63 -6.56 7.11 13.87
C ALA A 63 -6.86 5.60 13.83
N CYS A 64 -6.93 5.06 12.61
CA CYS A 64 -7.13 3.65 12.35
C CYS A 64 -5.93 3.05 11.61
N CYS A 65 -5.55 1.82 11.94
CA CYS A 65 -4.50 1.08 11.24
C CYS A 65 -4.90 -0.40 11.08
N SER A 66 -4.54 -0.99 9.94
CA SER A 66 -4.70 -2.42 9.68
C SER A 66 -3.57 -2.92 8.77
N LEU A 67 -3.24 -4.19 8.89
CA LEU A 67 -2.24 -4.86 8.07
C LEU A 67 -2.92 -5.85 7.13
N SER A 68 -2.37 -6.03 5.92
CA SER A 68 -2.76 -7.13 5.04
C SER A 68 -1.53 -7.72 4.36
N ILE A 69 -1.56 -9.03 4.13
CA ILE A 69 -0.55 -9.76 3.36
C ILE A 69 -1.23 -10.54 2.23
N PRO A 70 -0.50 -10.83 1.13
CA PRO A 70 -1.01 -11.69 0.07
C PRO A 70 -1.44 -13.06 0.59
N PHE A 71 -2.48 -13.62 -0.01
CA PHE A 71 -2.89 -14.99 0.32
C PHE A 71 -1.83 -15.97 -0.19
N THR A 72 -1.25 -16.75 0.72
CA THR A 72 -0.29 -17.80 0.38
C THR A 72 -0.94 -19.16 0.66
N PRO A 73 -1.03 -20.07 -0.33
CA PRO A 73 -1.64 -21.40 -0.15
C PRO A 73 -0.74 -22.38 0.61
N GLN A 74 0.55 -22.05 0.77
CA GLN A 74 1.53 -22.86 1.50
C GLN A 74 1.32 -22.77 3.02
N ASN A 75 1.87 -23.73 3.76
CA ASN A 75 1.82 -23.74 5.23
C ASN A 75 2.33 -22.40 5.79
N PRO A 76 1.51 -21.64 6.54
CA PRO A 76 1.89 -20.34 7.11
C PRO A 76 3.20 -20.39 7.92
N ALA A 77 3.48 -21.52 8.58
CA ALA A 77 4.68 -21.70 9.39
C ALA A 77 6.00 -21.76 8.58
N ARG A 78 5.92 -21.89 7.26
CA ARG A 78 7.08 -21.91 6.35
C ARG A 78 7.18 -20.64 5.49
N SER A 79 6.30 -19.67 5.71
CA SER A 79 6.28 -18.41 4.95
C SER A 79 7.23 -17.41 5.58
N ASN A 80 7.95 -16.65 4.74
CA ASN A 80 8.70 -15.47 5.18
C ASN A 80 7.79 -14.36 5.76
N LEU A 81 6.47 -14.50 5.63
CA LEU A 81 5.46 -13.59 6.18
C LEU A 81 4.77 -14.16 7.43
N ALA A 82 5.31 -15.24 8.02
CA ALA A 82 4.68 -15.93 9.16
C ALA A 82 4.43 -15.01 10.35
N GLU A 83 5.36 -14.09 10.64
CA GLU A 83 5.26 -13.14 11.76
C GLU A 83 4.11 -12.13 11.59
N TYR A 84 3.76 -11.80 10.35
CA TYR A 84 2.67 -10.87 10.00
C TYR A 84 1.31 -11.57 9.85
N PHE A 85 1.30 -12.91 9.75
CA PHE A 85 0.10 -13.67 9.41
C PHE A 85 -1.01 -13.51 10.46
N LYS A 86 -0.65 -13.49 11.75
CA LYS A 86 -1.60 -13.39 12.88
C LYS A 86 -2.39 -12.07 12.89
N ASP A 87 -1.83 -11.00 12.32
CA ASP A 87 -2.41 -9.65 12.30
C ASP A 87 -3.00 -9.27 10.93
N SER A 88 -2.88 -10.15 9.93
CA SER A 88 -3.39 -9.89 8.59
C SER A 88 -4.92 -9.86 8.54
N ARG A 89 -5.48 -8.77 8.01
CA ARG A 89 -6.92 -8.54 7.88
C ARG A 89 -7.36 -8.64 6.42
N ASN A 90 -7.97 -9.77 6.05
CA ASN A 90 -8.57 -9.97 4.73
C ASN A 90 -10.08 -10.19 4.81
N VAL A 91 -10.88 -9.14 4.55
CA VAL A 91 -12.35 -9.19 4.64
C VAL A 91 -13.01 -10.10 3.59
N LYS A 92 -12.31 -10.42 2.49
CA LYS A 92 -12.79 -11.39 1.48
C LYS A 92 -12.80 -12.80 2.07
N LYS A 93 -11.82 -13.14 2.91
CA LYS A 93 -11.64 -14.47 3.52
C LYS A 93 -12.25 -14.57 4.92
N LEU A 94 -11.99 -13.60 5.80
CA LEU A 94 -12.51 -13.56 7.15
C LEU A 94 -13.95 -13.00 7.15
N LYS A 95 -14.92 -13.77 7.64
CA LYS A 95 -16.34 -13.37 7.67
C LYS A 95 -16.84 -12.92 9.04
N ASP A 96 -16.20 -13.39 10.10
CA ASP A 96 -16.60 -13.05 11.47
C ASP A 96 -16.43 -11.53 11.75
N PRO A 97 -17.50 -10.81 12.11
CA PRO A 97 -17.45 -9.36 12.32
C PRO A 97 -16.65 -8.97 13.57
N THR A 98 -16.69 -9.77 14.63
CA THR A 98 -15.97 -9.51 15.88
C THR A 98 -14.45 -9.56 15.66
N LEU A 99 -13.97 -10.56 14.92
CA LEU A 99 -12.57 -10.68 14.52
C LEU A 99 -12.17 -9.56 13.56
N ARG A 100 -13.03 -9.18 12.61
CA ARG A 100 -12.79 -8.03 11.71
C ARG A 100 -12.62 -6.71 12.47
N PHE A 101 -13.36 -6.53 13.56
CA PHE A 101 -13.23 -5.37 14.44
C PHE A 101 -11.92 -5.43 15.23
N ARG A 102 -11.59 -6.58 15.84
CA ARG A 102 -10.34 -6.78 16.60
C ARG A 102 -9.06 -6.57 15.78
N LEU A 103 -9.07 -6.93 14.49
CA LEU A 103 -7.93 -6.75 13.58
C LEU A 103 -7.77 -5.32 13.06
N LEU A 104 -8.73 -4.43 13.33
CA LEU A 104 -8.61 -2.99 13.06
C LEU A 104 -8.17 -2.29 14.35
N LYS A 105 -6.98 -1.68 14.33
CA LYS A 105 -6.50 -0.90 15.47
C LYS A 105 -7.14 0.48 15.41
N HIS A 106 -7.81 0.86 16.48
CA HIS A 106 -8.48 2.17 16.61
C HIS A 106 -7.85 2.93 17.77
N THR A 107 -7.66 4.23 17.57
CA THR A 107 -6.91 5.19 18.39
C THR A 107 -5.39 5.15 18.21
N ARG A 108 -4.74 6.31 18.32
CA ARG A 108 -3.27 6.41 18.13
C ARG A 108 -2.48 5.50 19.07
N LEU A 109 -2.95 5.30 20.31
CA LEU A 109 -2.28 4.45 21.29
C LEU A 109 -2.27 2.99 20.82
N ASN A 110 -3.42 2.45 20.41
CA ASN A 110 -3.49 1.07 19.92
C ASN A 110 -2.75 0.90 18.60
N VAL A 111 -2.75 1.93 17.74
CA VAL A 111 -1.98 1.93 16.49
C VAL A 111 -0.48 1.83 16.79
N VAL A 112 0.07 2.73 17.61
CA VAL A 112 1.52 2.75 17.89
C VAL A 112 1.95 1.55 18.73
N ALA A 113 1.11 1.06 19.65
CA ALA A 113 1.35 -0.19 20.36
C ALA A 113 1.48 -1.37 19.39
N PHE A 114 0.53 -1.50 18.46
CA PHE A 114 0.60 -2.51 17.39
C PHE A 114 1.83 -2.34 16.51
N LEU A 115 2.17 -1.10 16.10
CA LEU A 115 3.37 -0.86 15.31
C LEU A 115 4.64 -1.27 16.08
N ASN A 116 4.72 -1.08 17.39
CA ASN A 116 5.86 -1.53 18.20
C ASN A 116 5.98 -3.06 18.31
N GLU A 117 4.88 -3.80 18.15
CA GLU A 117 4.90 -5.28 18.12
C GLU A 117 5.41 -5.84 16.79
N LEU A 118 5.43 -5.02 15.73
CA LEU A 118 5.95 -5.43 14.44
C LEU A 118 7.49 -5.54 14.47
N PRO A 119 8.09 -6.42 13.66
CA PRO A 119 9.54 -6.57 13.56
C PRO A 119 10.23 -5.25 13.24
N LYS A 120 11.48 -5.09 13.69
CA LYS A 120 12.30 -3.94 13.30
C LYS A 120 12.55 -3.97 11.79
N THR A 121 12.64 -2.80 11.19
CA THR A 121 12.74 -2.62 9.74
C THR A 121 13.83 -1.62 9.38
N GLN A 122 14.28 -1.69 8.14
CA GLN A 122 15.06 -0.66 7.47
C GLN A 122 14.49 -0.44 6.07
N HIS A 123 13.94 0.73 5.81
CA HIS A 123 13.33 1.09 4.53
C HIS A 123 14.33 1.74 3.57
N ASP A 124 14.25 1.39 2.27
CA ASP A 124 14.91 2.16 1.23
C ASP A 124 14.02 3.32 0.78
N VAL A 125 14.07 4.41 1.54
CA VAL A 125 13.25 5.61 1.29
C VAL A 125 13.56 6.24 -0.07
N ASN A 126 14.77 6.05 -0.60
CA ASN A 126 15.16 6.60 -1.91
C ASN A 126 14.50 5.84 -3.07
N SER A 127 14.10 4.58 -2.86
CA SER A 127 13.42 3.76 -3.86
C SER A 127 11.89 3.90 -3.83
N PHE A 128 11.33 4.74 -2.95
CA PHE A 128 9.88 4.88 -2.81
C PHE A 128 9.23 5.46 -4.05
N VAL A 129 8.14 4.81 -4.48
CA VAL A 129 7.21 5.31 -5.50
C VAL A 129 5.95 5.79 -4.79
N VAL A 130 5.63 7.07 -4.96
CA VAL A 130 4.54 7.74 -4.24
C VAL A 130 3.49 8.22 -5.21
N ASP A 131 2.23 7.88 -4.93
CA ASP A 131 1.08 8.32 -5.71
C ASP A 131 0.10 9.07 -4.82
N ILE A 132 -0.17 10.33 -5.14
CA ILE A 132 -1.25 11.10 -4.49
C ILE A 132 -2.58 10.74 -5.16
N SER A 133 -3.41 10.02 -4.41
CA SER A 133 -4.70 9.53 -4.86
C SER A 133 -5.78 10.61 -4.82
N ALA A 134 -5.78 11.46 -3.79
CA ALA A 134 -6.77 12.53 -3.63
C ALA A 134 -6.25 13.67 -2.75
N GLN A 135 -6.64 14.90 -3.09
CA GLN A 135 -6.40 16.10 -2.29
C GLN A 135 -7.70 16.91 -2.20
N THR A 136 -8.09 17.27 -0.98
CA THR A 136 -9.17 18.21 -0.69
C THR A 136 -8.69 19.25 0.32
N SER A 137 -9.57 20.18 0.71
CA SER A 137 -9.29 21.10 1.83
C SER A 137 -9.21 20.42 3.19
N THR A 138 -9.72 19.19 3.33
CA THR A 138 -9.84 18.48 4.61
C THR A 138 -9.01 17.20 4.69
N LEU A 139 -8.43 16.75 3.57
CA LEU A 139 -7.78 15.44 3.45
C LEU A 139 -6.71 15.46 2.36
N LEU A 140 -5.60 14.78 2.62
CA LEU A 140 -4.65 14.33 1.61
C LEU A 140 -4.51 12.81 1.72
N CYS A 141 -4.71 12.10 0.62
CA CYS A 141 -4.56 10.65 0.53
C CYS A 141 -3.47 10.31 -0.49
N PHE A 142 -2.52 9.49 -0.09
CA PHE A 142 -1.43 9.01 -0.94
C PHE A 142 -1.09 7.56 -0.62
N SER A 143 -0.46 6.89 -1.57
CA SER A 143 0.06 5.53 -1.44
C SER A 143 1.57 5.53 -1.64
N VAL A 144 2.25 4.66 -0.90
CA VAL A 144 3.71 4.50 -0.96
C VAL A 144 4.00 3.05 -1.30
N ASN A 145 4.69 2.83 -2.41
CA ASN A 145 5.21 1.53 -2.82
C ASN A 145 6.72 1.54 -2.60
N GLY A 146 7.25 0.50 -1.96
CA GLY A 146 8.67 0.43 -1.62
C GLY A 146 9.04 -0.92 -1.01
N VAL A 147 10.26 -0.99 -0.50
CA VAL A 147 10.81 -2.20 0.12
C VAL A 147 11.45 -1.88 1.47
N PHE A 148 11.50 -2.88 2.34
CA PHE A 148 12.22 -2.84 3.61
C PHE A 148 12.91 -4.17 3.86
N LYS A 149 13.88 -4.17 4.78
CA LYS A 149 14.55 -5.35 5.31
C LYS A 149 14.36 -5.45 6.82
#